data_AF-A0A6A4Z479-F1
#
_entry.id   AF-A0A6A4Z479-F1
#
_cell.length_a   1.000
_cell.length_b   1.000
_cell.length_c   1.000
_cell.angle_alpha   90.00
_cell.angle_beta   90.00
_cell.angle_gamma   90.00
#
_symmetry.space_group_name_H-M   'P 1'
#
loop_
_entity.id
_entity.type
_entity.pdbx_description
1 polymer ?
#
loop_
_entity_poly.entity_id
_entity_poly.type
_entity_poly.pdbx_seq_one_letter_code
_entity_poly.pdbx_strand_id
1 'polypeptide(L)'
;NLGGTVGGPWLASPGIIAPFNFGDLIGRLASTKAATKFFSMRFCFITSILRWIWLPLLLLGSSHSSIYAFGDSYWSAYAFQIFLYVILGITGGLFSTVTMGYGPLLVPQEDREAAAALMVMFLFLGLSTGSTFGWAMGNNHWFGL
;
A
#
# COMPACT_ATOMS: atom_id res chain seq x y z
N ASN A 1 19.11 3.55 -15.99
CA ASN A 1 19.07 2.08 -15.89
C ASN A 1 19.60 1.64 -14.52
N LEU A 2 18.79 1.73 -13.46
CA LEU A 2 19.20 1.37 -12.09
C LEU A 2 18.83 -0.07 -11.70
N GLY A 3 17.97 -0.75 -12.49
CA GLY A 3 17.63 -2.16 -12.29
C GLY A 3 18.67 -3.16 -12.83
N GLY A 4 19.59 -2.71 -13.70
CA GLY A 4 20.64 -3.54 -14.30
C GLY A 4 22.03 -3.39 -13.65
N THR A 5 22.15 -2.61 -12.58
CA THR A 5 23.42 -2.44 -11.85
C THR A 5 23.45 -3.36 -10.62
N VAL A 6 24.63 -3.67 -10.11
CA VAL A 6 24.85 -4.41 -8.84
C VAL A 6 24.11 -3.80 -7.63
N GLY A 7 23.62 -2.55 -7.73
CA GLY A 7 22.80 -1.88 -6.72
C GLY A 7 21.28 -2.05 -6.87
N GLY A 8 20.78 -2.57 -7.99
CA GLY A 8 19.34 -2.81 -8.22
C GLY A 8 18.68 -3.71 -7.16
N PRO A 9 19.29 -4.85 -6.79
CA PRO A 9 18.80 -5.70 -5.71
C PRO A 9 18.74 -4.98 -4.36
N TRP A 10 19.74 -4.13 -4.05
CA TRP A 10 19.81 -3.33 -2.83
C TRP A 10 18.76 -2.23 -2.78
N LEU A 11 18.39 -1.68 -3.94
CA LEU A 11 17.34 -0.68 -4.10
C LEU A 11 15.96 -1.27 -3.80
N ALA A 12 15.68 -2.48 -4.29
CA ALA A 12 14.43 -3.19 -4.00
C ALA A 12 14.40 -3.70 -2.55
N SER A 13 15.48 -4.37 -2.12
CA SER A 13 15.65 -4.90 -0.76
C SER A 13 17.09 -4.62 -0.27
N PRO A 14 17.31 -3.76 0.73
CA PRO A 14 16.32 -3.25 1.69
C PRO A 14 15.65 -1.91 1.30
N GLY A 15 16.08 -1.24 0.24
CA GLY A 15 15.76 0.18 -0.02
C GLY A 15 14.28 0.55 -0.04
N ILE A 16 13.42 -0.29 -0.61
CA ILE A 16 11.97 -0.04 -0.73
C ILE A 16 11.16 -0.95 0.20
N ILE A 17 11.52 -2.24 0.27
CA ILE A 17 10.77 -3.24 1.04
C ILE A 17 10.88 -2.99 2.54
N ALA A 18 12.06 -2.63 3.06
CA ALA A 18 12.24 -2.39 4.49
C ALA A 18 11.43 -1.17 4.99
N PRO A 19 11.49 0.02 4.36
CA PRO A 19 10.69 1.17 4.81
C PRO A 19 9.19 0.93 4.72
N PHE A 20 8.71 0.19 3.70
CA PHE A 20 7.30 -0.18 3.60
C PHE A 20 6.87 -1.07 4.78
N ASN A 21 7.61 -2.13 5.09
CA ASN A 21 7.28 -3.05 6.18
C ASN A 21 7.40 -2.38 7.56
N PHE A 22 8.40 -1.51 7.75
CA PHE A 22 8.55 -0.76 8.99
C PHE A 22 7.40 0.24 9.17
N GLY A 23 7.00 0.92 8.08
CA GLY A 23 5.82 1.76 8.04
C GLY A 23 4.54 0.99 8.36
N ASP A 24 4.34 -0.19 7.75
CA ASP A 24 3.19 -1.06 8.02
C ASP A 24 3.13 -1.45 9.50
N LEU A 25 4.25 -1.87 10.09
CA LEU A 25 4.33 -2.21 11.51
C LEU A 25 3.94 -1.01 12.40
N ILE A 26 4.50 0.18 12.12
CA ILE A 26 4.15 1.41 12.84
C ILE A 26 2.65 1.70 12.71
N GLY A 27 2.10 1.57 11.50
CA GLY A 27 0.67 1.78 11.24
C GLY A 27 -0.21 0.82 12.05
N ARG A 28 0.17 -0.45 12.12
CA ARG A 28 -0.53 -1.47 12.93
C ARG A 28 -0.44 -1.18 14.42
N LEU A 29 0.74 -0.82 14.94
CA LEU A 29 0.91 -0.46 16.36
C LEU A 29 0.10 0.81 16.71
N ALA A 30 0.06 1.79 15.81
CA ALA A 30 -0.73 3.00 15.96
C ALA A 30 -2.25 2.74 15.97
N SER A 31 -2.72 1.60 15.41
CA SER A 31 -4.14 1.23 15.34
C SER A 31 -4.77 0.76 16.67
N THR A 32 -4.20 1.15 17.80
CA THR A 32 -4.68 0.86 19.17
C THR A 32 -6.13 1.38 19.38
N LYS A 33 -6.86 0.83 20.37
CA LYS A 33 -8.28 1.12 20.73
C LYS A 33 -8.71 2.61 20.68
N ALA A 34 -7.76 3.55 20.85
CA ALA A 34 -8.01 4.99 20.75
C ALA A 34 -8.15 5.49 19.29
N ALA A 35 -7.34 4.99 18.35
CA ALA A 35 -7.42 5.33 16.93
C ALA A 35 -8.71 4.78 16.31
N THR A 36 -9.11 3.59 16.75
CA THR A 36 -10.34 2.93 16.35
C THR A 36 -11.57 3.79 16.75
N LYS A 37 -11.58 4.42 17.93
CA LYS A 37 -12.66 5.34 18.34
C LYS A 37 -12.72 6.64 17.51
N PHE A 38 -11.61 7.03 16.89
CA PHE A 38 -11.49 8.28 16.13
C PHE A 38 -11.80 8.10 14.63
N PHE A 39 -11.54 6.91 14.09
CA PHE A 39 -11.74 6.63 12.67
C PHE A 39 -13.15 6.09 12.39
N SER A 40 -14.00 6.97 11.87
CA SER A 40 -15.31 6.59 11.32
C SER A 40 -15.14 5.67 10.10
N MET A 41 -16.04 4.69 9.92
CA MET A 41 -16.11 3.82 8.73
C MET A 41 -16.13 4.63 7.41
N ARG A 42 -16.73 5.82 7.44
CA ARG A 42 -16.73 6.76 6.29
C ARG A 42 -15.32 7.24 5.94
N PHE A 43 -14.48 7.48 6.94
CA PHE A 43 -13.09 7.90 6.75
C PHE A 43 -12.24 6.75 6.19
N CYS A 44 -12.45 5.52 6.68
CA CYS A 44 -11.82 4.32 6.11
C CYS A 44 -12.21 4.10 4.63
N PHE A 45 -13.45 4.40 4.27
CA PHE A 45 -13.91 4.31 2.89
C PHE A 45 -13.27 5.38 1.99
N ILE A 46 -13.29 6.65 2.41
CA ILE A 46 -12.68 7.77 1.66
C ILE A 46 -11.18 7.53 1.47
N THR A 47 -10.48 7.08 2.51
CA THR A 47 -9.04 6.78 2.44
C THR A 47 -8.72 5.58 1.56
N SER A 48 -9.65 4.62 1.43
CA SER A 48 -9.51 3.51 0.48
C SER A 48 -9.63 3.98 -0.98
N ILE A 49 -10.50 4.95 -1.26
CA ILE A 49 -10.58 5.59 -2.59
C ILE A 49 -9.33 6.46 -2.83
N LEU A 50 -8.89 7.22 -1.82
CA LEU A 50 -7.71 8.07 -1.91
C LEU A 50 -6.44 7.25 -2.22
N ARG A 51 -6.42 5.95 -1.91
CA ARG A 51 -5.27 5.09 -2.24
C ARG A 51 -4.99 4.96 -3.73
N TRP A 52 -5.97 5.19 -4.60
CA TRP A 52 -5.75 5.22 -6.04
C TRP A 52 -4.82 6.35 -6.48
N ILE A 53 -4.67 7.41 -5.67
CA ILE A 53 -3.73 8.52 -5.94
C ILE A 53 -2.28 8.08 -5.75
N TRP A 54 -2.00 7.07 -4.93
CA TRP A 54 -0.63 6.57 -4.78
C TRP A 54 -0.10 5.93 -6.07
N LEU A 55 -0.98 5.37 -6.90
CA LEU A 55 -0.60 4.71 -8.16
C LEU A 55 0.10 5.70 -9.13
N PRO A 56 -0.49 6.85 -9.51
CA PRO A 56 0.21 7.85 -10.32
C PRO A 56 1.39 8.49 -9.56
N LEU A 57 1.30 8.70 -8.24
CA LEU A 57 2.41 9.26 -7.46
C LEU A 57 3.67 8.37 -7.47
N LEU A 58 3.49 7.05 -7.37
CA LEU A 58 4.59 6.09 -7.45
C LEU A 58 5.14 5.98 -8.87
N LEU A 59 4.30 6.18 -9.90
CA LEU A 59 4.75 6.23 -11.29
C LEU A 59 5.61 7.48 -11.55
N LEU A 60 5.28 8.65 -11.00
CA LEU A 60 6.07 9.88 -11.13
C LEU A 60 7.53 9.73 -10.65
N GLY A 61 7.75 8.89 -9.63
CA GLY A 61 9.07 8.60 -9.07
C GLY A 61 9.84 7.47 -9.78
N SER A 62 9.19 6.72 -10.67
CA SER A 62 9.82 5.61 -11.38
C SER A 62 10.50 6.08 -12.66
N SER A 63 11.81 5.84 -12.79
CA SER A 63 12.61 6.20 -13.97
C SER A 63 12.23 5.43 -15.25
N HIS A 64 11.40 4.39 -15.13
CA HIS A 64 10.91 3.59 -16.26
C HIS A 64 9.52 4.02 -16.73
N SER A 65 8.85 4.96 -16.05
CA SER A 65 7.51 5.40 -16.45
C SER A 65 7.56 6.60 -17.40
N SER A 66 6.55 6.72 -18.26
CA SER A 66 6.39 7.86 -19.18
C SER A 66 6.18 9.22 -18.49
N ILE A 67 5.87 9.21 -17.18
CA ILE A 67 5.51 10.41 -16.40
C ILE A 67 6.63 10.80 -15.42
N TYR A 68 7.85 10.32 -15.63
CA TYR A 68 8.98 10.61 -14.75
C TYR A 68 9.30 12.11 -14.69
N ALA A 69 9.18 12.70 -13.49
CA ALA A 69 9.26 14.15 -13.29
C ALA A 69 10.62 14.66 -12.76
N PHE A 70 11.55 13.77 -12.41
CA PHE A 70 12.76 14.12 -11.64
C PHE A 70 14.04 14.34 -12.47
N GLY A 71 13.98 14.25 -13.80
CA GLY A 71 15.13 14.50 -14.69
C GLY A 71 16.38 13.70 -14.30
N ASP A 72 17.57 14.29 -14.40
CA ASP A 72 18.84 13.62 -14.05
C ASP A 72 19.15 13.52 -12.55
N SER A 73 18.24 13.93 -11.66
CA SER A 73 18.46 13.90 -10.21
C SER A 73 17.97 12.58 -9.59
N TYR A 74 18.69 11.50 -9.85
CA TYR A 74 18.38 10.14 -9.39
C TYR A 74 18.24 10.01 -7.87
N TRP A 75 19.00 10.80 -7.09
CA TRP A 75 18.93 10.79 -5.63
C TRP A 75 17.61 11.36 -5.09
N SER A 76 17.09 12.40 -5.72
CA SER A 76 15.83 13.04 -5.30
C SER A 76 14.62 12.15 -5.59
N ALA A 77 14.60 11.47 -6.75
CA ALA A 77 13.59 10.49 -7.09
C ALA A 77 13.57 9.32 -6.09
N TYR A 78 14.75 8.85 -5.68
CA TYR A 78 14.86 7.75 -4.73
C TYR A 78 14.38 8.13 -3.31
N ALA A 79 14.75 9.31 -2.81
CA ALA A 79 14.26 9.82 -1.53
C ALA A 79 12.74 10.02 -1.53
N PHE A 80 12.19 10.55 -2.63
CA PHE A 80 10.75 10.68 -2.83
C PHE A 80 10.05 9.32 -2.81
N GLN A 81 10.60 8.33 -3.52
CA GLN A 81 10.04 6.98 -3.57
C GLN A 81 10.03 6.31 -2.19
N ILE A 82 11.13 6.38 -1.43
CA ILE A 82 11.21 5.85 -0.05
C ILE A 82 10.14 6.49 0.82
N PHE A 83 10.03 7.82 0.79
CA PHE A 83 9.06 8.56 1.60
C PHE A 83 7.63 8.14 1.28
N LEU A 84 7.30 7.98 -0.01
CA LEU A 84 5.99 7.48 -0.44
C LEU A 84 5.73 6.07 0.08
N TYR A 85 6.69 5.14 -0.01
CA TYR A 85 6.52 3.77 0.49
C TYR A 85 6.35 3.70 2.00
N VAL A 86 7.02 4.56 2.78
CA VAL A 86 6.81 4.66 4.22
C VAL A 86 5.37 5.07 4.53
N ILE A 87 4.88 6.14 3.88
CA ILE A 87 3.50 6.62 4.12
C ILE A 87 2.46 5.60 3.64
N LEU A 88 2.71 4.97 2.49
CA LEU A 88 1.87 3.91 1.95
C LEU A 88 1.79 2.73 2.95
N GLY A 89 2.94 2.34 3.52
CA GLY A 89 3.00 1.31 4.56
C GLY A 89 2.21 1.70 5.81
N ILE A 90 2.46 2.89 6.36
CA ILE A 90 1.76 3.39 7.57
C ILE A 90 0.25 3.42 7.36
N THR A 91 -0.21 4.02 6.27
CA THR A 91 -1.64 4.12 5.96
C THR A 91 -2.25 2.74 5.69
N GLY A 92 -1.55 1.87 4.97
CA GLY A 92 -1.95 0.49 4.69
C GLY A 92 -2.17 -0.32 5.98
N GLY A 93 -1.16 -0.36 6.85
CA GLY A 93 -1.19 -1.12 8.10
C GLY A 93 -2.23 -0.61 9.10
N LEU A 94 -2.39 0.72 9.18
CA LEU A 94 -3.34 1.36 10.09
C LEU A 94 -4.78 1.10 9.65
N PHE A 95 -5.12 1.38 8.39
CA PHE A 95 -6.50 1.16 7.90
C PHE A 95 -6.86 -0.32 7.81
N SER A 96 -5.93 -1.20 7.40
CA SER A 96 -6.18 -2.64 7.34
C SER A 96 -6.54 -3.21 8.72
N THR A 97 -5.82 -2.79 9.76
CA THR A 97 -6.06 -3.26 11.12
C THR A 97 -7.34 -2.68 11.71
N VAL A 98 -7.63 -1.40 11.45
CA VAL A 98 -8.89 -0.76 11.88
C VAL A 98 -10.10 -1.42 11.24
N THR A 99 -10.06 -1.70 9.92
CA THR A 99 -11.21 -2.31 9.24
C THR A 99 -11.41 -3.75 9.67
N MET A 100 -10.36 -4.56 9.77
CA MET A 100 -10.45 -5.95 10.24
C MET A 100 -10.86 -6.06 11.71
N GLY A 101 -10.43 -5.12 12.55
CA GLY A 101 -10.83 -5.07 13.96
C GLY A 101 -12.29 -4.66 14.15
N TYR A 102 -12.80 -3.71 13.36
CA TYR A 102 -14.17 -3.22 13.51
C TYR A 102 -15.22 -3.95 12.71
N GLY A 103 -14.89 -4.49 11.54
CA GLY A 103 -15.89 -5.09 10.66
C GLY A 103 -16.75 -6.17 11.35
N PRO A 104 -16.15 -7.12 12.11
CA PRO A 104 -16.93 -8.12 12.84
C PRO A 104 -17.72 -7.54 14.02
N LEU A 105 -17.34 -6.36 14.54
CA LEU A 105 -18.07 -5.71 15.64
C LEU A 105 -19.34 -5.00 15.17
N LEU A 106 -19.53 -4.81 13.86
CA LEU A 106 -20.73 -4.21 13.28
C LEU A 106 -21.91 -5.18 13.21
N VAL A 107 -21.67 -6.48 13.37
CA VAL A 107 -22.71 -7.52 13.35
C VAL A 107 -23.00 -8.06 14.75
N PRO A 108 -24.20 -8.65 14.97
CA PRO A 108 -24.54 -9.35 16.21
C PRO A 108 -23.49 -10.40 16.60
N GLN A 109 -23.37 -10.68 17.91
CA GLN A 109 -22.34 -11.59 18.46
C GLN A 109 -22.33 -12.96 17.78
N GLU A 110 -23.52 -13.47 17.44
CA GLU A 110 -23.75 -14.76 16.80
C GLU A 110 -23.15 -14.88 15.38
N ASP A 111 -23.06 -13.76 14.65
CA ASP A 111 -22.60 -13.74 13.26
C ASP A 111 -21.16 -13.22 13.10
N ARG A 112 -20.48 -12.87 14.19
CA ARG A 112 -19.14 -12.25 14.12
C ARG A 112 -18.09 -13.13 13.47
N GLU A 113 -18.16 -14.43 13.72
CA GLU A 113 -17.22 -15.38 13.14
C GLU A 113 -17.37 -15.46 11.62
N ALA A 114 -18.61 -15.52 11.13
CA ALA A 114 -18.91 -15.48 9.70
C ALA A 114 -18.47 -14.15 9.07
N ALA A 115 -18.73 -13.01 9.74
CA ALA A 115 -18.29 -11.70 9.26
C ALA A 115 -16.76 -11.59 9.18
N ALA A 116 -16.03 -12.09 10.19
CA ALA A 116 -14.57 -12.14 10.19
C ALA A 116 -14.03 -13.01 9.05
N ALA A 117 -14.65 -14.17 8.80
CA ALA A 117 -14.29 -15.04 7.68
C ALA A 117 -14.48 -14.33 6.32
N LEU A 118 -15.59 -13.62 6.13
CA LEU A 118 -15.84 -12.83 4.92
C LEU A 118 -14.80 -11.72 4.74
N MET A 119 -14.42 -11.01 5.81
CA MET A 119 -13.38 -9.98 5.74
C MET A 119 -12.04 -10.52 5.24
N VAL A 120 -11.63 -11.69 5.74
CA VAL A 120 -10.39 -12.34 5.31
C VAL A 120 -10.49 -12.82 3.86
N MET A 121 -11.65 -13.34 3.46
CA MET A 121 -11.90 -13.72 2.06
C MET A 121 -11.75 -12.53 1.11
N PHE A 122 -12.34 -11.37 1.43
CA PHE A 122 -12.18 -10.15 0.64
C PHE A 122 -10.74 -9.61 0.65
N LEU A 123 -10.00 -9.78 1.75
CA LEU A 123 -8.58 -9.44 1.77
C LEU A 123 -7.79 -10.27 0.76
N PHE A 124 -7.96 -11.60 0.77
CA PHE A 124 -7.27 -12.48 -0.17
C PHE A 124 -7.69 -12.24 -1.61
N LEU A 125 -8.97 -11.98 -1.84
CA LEU A 125 -9.47 -11.58 -3.16
C LEU A 125 -8.79 -10.28 -3.63
N GLY A 126 -8.64 -9.29 -2.76
CA GLY A 126 -7.93 -8.05 -3.06
C GLY A 126 -6.45 -8.27 -3.39
N LEU A 127 -5.77 -9.15 -2.65
CA LEU A 127 -4.36 -9.52 -2.93
C LEU A 127 -4.22 -10.25 -4.26
N SER A 128 -5.12 -11.20 -4.56
CA SER A 128 -5.11 -11.97 -5.81
C SER A 128 -5.45 -11.12 -7.04
N THR A 129 -6.46 -10.26 -6.94
CA THR A 129 -6.79 -9.31 -8.01
C THR A 129 -5.67 -8.30 -8.19
N GLY A 130 -5.11 -7.75 -7.11
CA GLY A 130 -3.99 -6.82 -7.15
C GLY A 130 -2.73 -7.39 -7.81
N SER A 131 -2.37 -8.65 -7.52
CA SER A 131 -1.23 -9.31 -8.17
C SER A 131 -1.50 -9.58 -9.66
N THR A 132 -2.73 -9.97 -10.01
CA THR A 132 -3.14 -10.19 -11.40
C THR A 132 -3.10 -8.89 -12.21
N PHE A 133 -3.64 -7.79 -11.67
CA PHE A 133 -3.58 -6.46 -12.30
C PHE A 133 -2.14 -5.96 -12.40
N GLY A 134 -1.32 -6.13 -11.35
CA GLY A 134 0.10 -5.78 -11.38
C GLY A 134 0.86 -6.51 -12.48
N TRP A 135 0.63 -7.82 -12.62
CA TRP A 135 1.21 -8.62 -13.70
C TRP A 135 0.70 -8.18 -15.07
N ALA A 136 -0.61 -7.95 -15.23
CA ALA A 136 -1.20 -7.52 -16.51
C ALA A 136 -0.68 -6.15 -16.96
N MET A 137 -0.49 -5.21 -16.02
CA MET A 137 0.12 -3.90 -16.30
C MET A 137 1.56 -4.05 -16.80
N GLY A 138 2.36 -4.87 -16.13
CA GLY A 138 3.75 -5.14 -16.55
C GLY A 138 3.85 -5.90 -17.88
N ASN A 139 3.00 -6.91 -18.10
CA ASN A 139 3.05 -7.72 -19.32
C ASN A 139 2.58 -6.96 -20.57
N ASN A 140 1.63 -6.05 -20.43
CA ASN A 140 1.09 -5.25 -21.55
C ASN A 140 1.82 -3.92 -21.75
N HIS A 141 2.92 -3.69 -21.02
CA HIS A 141 3.66 -2.43 -20.95
C HIS A 141 2.78 -1.20 -20.73
N TRP A 142 1.71 -1.34 -19.94
CA TRP A 142 0.84 -0.22 -19.59
C TRP A 142 1.67 0.81 -18.82
N PHE A 143 1.60 2.08 -19.22
CA PHE A 143 2.40 3.20 -18.69
C PHE A 143 3.90 3.18 -19.01
N GLY A 144 4.34 2.35 -19.96
CA GLY A 144 5.75 2.27 -20.40
C GLY A 144 6.64 1.40 -19.51
N LEU A 145 6.02 0.59 -18.64
CA LEU A 145 6.66 -0.37 -17.74
C LEU A 145 7.07 -1.66 -18.43
#